data_AF-A0A4U7F2W3-F1
#
_entry.id   AF-A0A4U7F2W3-F1
#
_cell.length_a   1.000
_cell.length_b   1.000
_cell.length_c   1.000
_cell.angle_alpha   90.00
_cell.angle_beta   90.00
_cell.angle_gamma   90.00
#
_symmetry.space_group_name_H-M   'P 1'
#
loop_
_entity.id
_entity.type
_entity.pdbx_description
1 polymer ?
#
loop_
_entity_poly.entity_id
_entity_poly.type
_entity_poly.pdbx_seq_one_letter_code
_entity_poly.pdbx_strand_id
1 'polypeptide(L)'
;DPNDPRRRGVRWEDLSLDDGSMDVYRKKQQWDAASLPDPVISPLRSYRQLMDPPTERWPVFPTFDQRTLAELVQDELADRGKRSDAIAERRKEYARDLLLALEDDIRPPSITTDGARSILQRLSEAADIDIDHPKHDYLAPHGGRRGMGEVLVRAFGYTVAARYLDNSEEMVRERYSHIEAGELGDVATEALADVDGDVTSL
;
A
#
# COMPACT_ATOMS: atom_id res chain seq x y z
N ASP A 1 -16.08 -2.92 -9.60
CA ASP A 1 -16.17 -4.37 -9.73
C ASP A 1 -14.80 -4.97 -9.39
N PRO A 2 -14.68 -5.89 -8.42
CA PRO A 2 -13.43 -6.61 -8.15
C PRO A 2 -12.92 -7.44 -9.35
N ASN A 3 -13.78 -7.77 -10.31
CA ASN A 3 -13.42 -8.48 -11.54
C ASN A 3 -13.06 -7.56 -12.71
N ASP A 4 -12.96 -6.24 -12.48
CA ASP A 4 -12.53 -5.31 -13.52
C ASP A 4 -11.07 -5.61 -13.89
N PRO A 5 -10.75 -6.01 -15.15
CA PRO A 5 -9.37 -6.34 -15.54
C PRO A 5 -8.40 -5.15 -15.42
N ARG A 6 -8.94 -3.92 -15.30
CA ARG A 6 -8.14 -2.70 -15.03
C ARG A 6 -7.66 -2.64 -13.57
N ARG A 7 -8.30 -3.36 -12.63
CA ARG A 7 -7.93 -3.44 -11.20
C ARG A 7 -6.95 -4.58 -10.94
N ARG A 8 -5.82 -4.53 -11.64
CA ARG A 8 -4.78 -5.59 -11.68
C ARG A 8 -3.68 -5.45 -10.63
N GLY A 9 -3.84 -4.54 -9.67
CA GLY A 9 -2.75 -4.07 -8.80
C GLY A 9 -1.78 -3.15 -9.54
N VAL A 10 -0.84 -2.57 -8.79
CA VAL A 10 0.13 -1.62 -9.31
C VAL A 10 1.31 -2.34 -9.95
N ARG A 11 1.74 -1.88 -11.13
CA ARG A 11 2.93 -2.34 -11.84
C ARG A 11 4.03 -1.30 -11.80
N TRP A 12 5.25 -1.69 -12.12
CA TRP A 12 6.39 -0.77 -12.15
C TRP A 12 6.19 0.37 -13.17
N GLU A 13 5.52 0.10 -14.29
CA GLU A 13 5.13 1.11 -15.31
C GLU A 13 4.16 2.16 -14.76
N ASP A 14 3.45 1.86 -13.66
CA ASP A 14 2.50 2.78 -13.03
C ASP A 14 3.19 3.70 -12.01
N LEU A 15 4.52 3.59 -11.79
CA LEU A 15 5.28 4.40 -10.82
C LEU A 15 6.32 5.30 -11.51
N SER A 16 6.32 6.58 -11.15
CA SER A 16 7.48 7.46 -11.33
C SER A 16 8.18 7.65 -9.98
N LEU A 17 9.25 6.89 -9.76
CA LEU A 17 10.04 6.99 -8.53
C LEU A 17 10.89 8.26 -8.47
N ASP A 18 11.21 8.86 -9.63
CA ASP A 18 11.97 10.10 -9.72
C ASP A 18 11.05 11.31 -9.45
N ASP A 19 9.81 11.28 -9.95
CA ASP A 19 8.83 12.37 -9.72
C ASP A 19 8.03 12.19 -8.42
N GLY A 20 8.21 11.07 -7.71
CA GLY A 20 7.46 10.77 -6.48
C GLY A 20 5.97 10.63 -6.72
N SER A 21 5.57 9.92 -7.77
CA SER A 21 4.17 9.73 -8.14
C SER A 21 3.85 8.31 -8.61
N MET A 22 2.58 7.94 -8.54
CA MET A 22 2.04 6.73 -9.14
C MET A 22 0.69 6.99 -9.81
N ASP A 23 0.36 6.21 -10.82
CA ASP A 23 -0.96 6.19 -11.43
C ASP A 23 -1.84 5.11 -10.78
N VAL A 24 -3.03 5.50 -10.32
CA VAL A 24 -3.97 4.60 -9.64
C VAL A 24 -5.32 4.60 -10.35
N TYR A 25 -5.80 3.39 -10.67
CA TYR A 25 -7.14 3.23 -11.20
C TYR A 25 -8.22 3.30 -10.09
N ARG A 26 -8.88 4.45 -9.99
CA ARG A 26 -9.79 4.81 -8.88
C ARG A 26 -11.19 4.20 -9.01
N LYS A 27 -11.98 4.29 -7.93
CA LYS A 27 -13.39 3.83 -7.89
C LYS A 27 -14.29 4.54 -8.90
N LYS A 28 -13.95 5.78 -9.26
CA LYS A 28 -14.64 6.57 -10.30
C LYS A 28 -14.35 6.12 -11.73
N GLN A 29 -13.66 4.98 -11.90
CA GLN A 29 -13.26 4.42 -13.21
C GLN A 29 -12.34 5.33 -14.04
N GLN A 30 -11.48 6.08 -13.36
CA GLN A 30 -10.48 6.95 -13.98
C GLN A 30 -9.09 6.63 -13.41
N TRP A 31 -8.08 6.79 -14.27
CA TRP A 31 -6.69 6.89 -13.83
C TRP A 31 -6.46 8.28 -13.23
N ASP A 32 -5.70 8.32 -12.16
CA ASP A 32 -5.38 9.54 -11.46
C ASP A 32 -4.06 9.38 -10.72
N ALA A 33 -3.33 10.48 -10.61
CA ALA A 33 -2.04 10.49 -9.94
C ALA A 33 -2.25 10.41 -8.41
N ALA A 34 -1.34 9.73 -7.74
CA ALA A 34 -1.19 9.74 -6.30
C ALA A 34 0.28 10.02 -5.95
N SER A 35 0.50 10.83 -4.92
CA SER A 35 1.84 11.15 -4.45
C SER A 35 2.47 9.95 -3.74
N LEU A 36 3.75 9.72 -4.04
CA LEU A 36 4.64 8.80 -3.35
C LEU A 36 5.64 9.60 -2.51
N PRO A 37 5.49 9.66 -1.18
CA PRO A 37 6.41 10.44 -0.35
C PRO A 37 7.79 9.77 -0.26
N ASP A 38 8.84 10.58 -0.08
CA ASP A 38 10.25 10.13 -0.04
C ASP A 38 10.53 8.91 0.85
N PRO A 39 9.92 8.76 2.06
CA PRO A 39 10.14 7.58 2.89
C PRO A 39 9.75 6.25 2.22
N VAL A 40 8.89 6.28 1.20
CA VAL A 40 8.43 5.11 0.45
C VAL A 40 9.29 4.87 -0.80
N ILE A 41 9.88 5.93 -1.38
CA ILE A 41 10.67 5.84 -2.62
C ILE A 41 11.91 4.95 -2.45
N SER A 42 12.70 5.17 -1.39
CA SER A 42 13.94 4.42 -1.17
C SER A 42 13.72 2.90 -0.97
N PRO A 43 12.74 2.47 -0.14
CA PRO A 43 12.34 1.06 -0.06
C PRO A 43 11.91 0.47 -1.41
N LEU A 44 11.13 1.21 -2.21
CA LEU A 44 10.68 0.73 -3.51
C LEU A 44 11.84 0.57 -4.51
N ARG A 45 12.83 1.47 -4.51
CA ARG A 45 14.03 1.31 -5.35
C ARG A 45 14.85 0.10 -4.95
N SER A 46 15.09 -0.07 -3.65
CA SER A 46 15.80 -1.23 -3.11
C SER A 46 15.09 -2.54 -3.47
N TYR A 47 13.75 -2.55 -3.34
CA TYR A 47 12.93 -3.69 -3.69
C TYR A 47 12.95 -3.99 -5.19
N ARG A 48 12.87 -2.97 -6.05
CA ARG A 48 12.99 -3.13 -7.52
C ARG A 48 14.33 -3.75 -7.89
N GLN A 49 15.42 -3.27 -7.28
CA GLN A 49 16.76 -3.81 -7.52
C GLN A 49 16.90 -5.26 -7.05
N LEU A 50 16.29 -5.62 -5.91
CA LEU A 50 16.31 -6.99 -5.40
C LEU A 50 15.49 -7.95 -6.28
N MET A 51 14.31 -7.50 -6.71
CA MET A 51 13.41 -8.30 -7.55
C MET A 51 13.89 -8.43 -8.98
N ASP A 52 14.63 -7.43 -9.49
CA ASP A 52 15.13 -7.31 -10.86
C ASP A 52 14.08 -7.73 -11.92
N PRO A 53 12.91 -7.07 -11.97
CA PRO A 53 11.83 -7.49 -12.84
C PRO A 53 12.22 -7.34 -14.32
N PRO A 54 12.00 -8.36 -15.18
CA PRO A 54 12.39 -8.33 -16.60
C PRO A 54 11.80 -7.17 -17.40
N THR A 55 10.60 -6.71 -17.01
CA THR A 55 9.90 -5.60 -17.67
C THR A 55 9.13 -4.75 -16.67
N GLU A 56 8.86 -3.49 -17.03
CA GLU A 56 8.06 -2.59 -16.18
C GLU A 56 6.59 -3.02 -16.06
N ARG A 57 6.16 -3.97 -16.89
CA ARG A 57 4.82 -4.56 -16.83
C ARG A 57 4.65 -5.58 -15.70
N TRP A 58 5.70 -5.84 -14.93
CA TRP A 58 5.62 -6.68 -13.74
C TRP A 58 4.84 -5.98 -12.62
N PRO A 59 4.03 -6.72 -11.85
CA PRO A 59 3.49 -6.19 -10.59
C PRO A 59 4.61 -5.68 -9.70
N VAL A 60 4.38 -4.56 -9.00
CA VAL A 60 5.28 -4.16 -7.92
C VAL A 60 5.26 -5.24 -6.85
N PHE A 61 4.07 -5.65 -6.41
CA PHE A 61 3.89 -6.71 -5.42
C PHE A 61 3.23 -7.93 -6.07
N PRO A 62 4.00 -8.84 -6.70
CA PRO A 62 3.47 -10.07 -7.27
C PRO A 62 2.98 -11.03 -6.17
N THR A 63 2.07 -11.94 -6.53
CA THR A 63 1.71 -13.04 -5.62
C THR A 63 2.90 -13.99 -5.43
N PHE A 64 3.10 -14.44 -4.19
CA PHE A 64 4.04 -15.51 -3.84
C PHE A 64 3.31 -16.82 -3.49
N ASP A 65 2.01 -16.92 -3.82
CA ASP A 65 1.25 -18.14 -3.66
C ASP A 65 1.80 -19.24 -4.57
N GLN A 66 2.28 -20.32 -3.96
CA GLN A 66 2.99 -21.40 -4.68
C GLN A 66 2.10 -22.10 -5.68
N ARG A 67 0.81 -22.28 -5.36
CA ARG A 67 -0.12 -22.96 -6.25
C ARG A 67 -0.40 -22.11 -7.48
N THR A 68 -0.69 -20.83 -7.28
CA THR A 68 -0.93 -19.87 -8.37
C THR A 68 0.28 -19.78 -9.30
N LEU A 69 1.50 -19.71 -8.74
CA LEU A 69 2.72 -19.66 -9.54
C LEU A 69 3.00 -20.97 -10.29
N ALA A 70 2.76 -22.12 -9.64
CA ALA A 70 2.94 -23.43 -10.26
C ALA A 70 2.00 -23.63 -11.46
N GLU A 71 0.72 -23.30 -11.28
CA GLU A 71 -0.31 -23.36 -12.34
C GLU A 71 0.07 -22.39 -13.48
N LEU A 72 0.39 -21.13 -13.15
CA LEU A 72 0.78 -20.12 -14.14
C LEU A 72 1.99 -20.52 -14.98
N VAL A 73 3.09 -20.94 -14.34
CA VAL A 73 4.32 -21.34 -15.04
C VAL A 73 4.06 -22.54 -15.94
N GLN A 74 3.24 -23.50 -15.48
CA GLN A 74 2.89 -24.66 -16.26
C GLN A 74 2.09 -24.28 -17.51
N ASP A 75 1.07 -23.44 -17.37
CA ASP A 75 0.21 -23.02 -18.46
C ASP A 75 0.97 -22.16 -19.48
N GLU A 76 1.73 -21.17 -19.02
CA GLU A 76 2.49 -20.27 -19.90
C GLU A 76 3.60 -20.99 -20.68
N LEU A 77 4.28 -21.96 -20.07
CA LEU A 77 5.27 -22.76 -20.80
C LEU A 77 4.62 -23.75 -21.77
N ALA A 78 3.45 -24.30 -21.43
CA ALA A 78 2.69 -25.16 -22.33
C ALA A 78 2.18 -24.38 -23.55
N ASP A 79 1.68 -23.15 -23.35
CA ASP A 79 1.25 -22.24 -24.42
C ASP A 79 2.41 -21.83 -25.33
N ARG A 80 3.63 -21.79 -24.80
CA ARG A 80 4.88 -21.63 -25.57
C ARG A 80 5.34 -22.93 -26.27
N GLY A 81 4.55 -23.99 -26.22
CA GLY A 81 4.78 -25.27 -26.90
C GLY A 81 5.71 -26.24 -26.16
N LYS A 82 6.00 -26.03 -24.87
CA LYS A 82 6.81 -26.96 -24.08
C LYS A 82 6.00 -28.19 -23.69
N ARG A 83 6.61 -29.37 -23.77
CA ARG A 83 6.01 -30.62 -23.30
C ARG A 83 6.03 -30.68 -21.77
N SER A 84 5.04 -31.35 -21.18
CA SER A 84 4.88 -31.43 -19.72
C SER A 84 6.13 -31.98 -18.99
N ASP A 85 6.82 -32.96 -19.57
CA ASP A 85 8.07 -33.51 -19.02
C ASP A 85 9.20 -32.46 -19.01
N ALA A 86 9.35 -31.71 -20.09
CA ALA A 86 10.32 -30.62 -20.17
C ALA A 86 10.00 -29.46 -19.20
N ILE A 87 8.72 -29.13 -19.01
CA ILE A 87 8.29 -28.14 -18.00
C ILE A 87 8.67 -28.60 -16.60
N ALA A 88 8.39 -29.87 -16.28
CA ALA A 88 8.70 -30.43 -14.96
C ALA A 88 10.21 -30.42 -14.68
N GLU A 89 11.05 -30.78 -15.66
CA GLU A 89 12.51 -30.69 -15.50
C GLU A 89 12.97 -29.25 -15.34
N ARG A 90 12.47 -28.32 -16.17
CA ARG A 90 12.82 -26.90 -16.08
C ARG A 90 12.46 -26.30 -14.71
N ARG A 91 11.30 -26.66 -14.15
CA ARG A 91 10.88 -26.20 -12.81
C ARG A 91 11.82 -26.70 -11.70
N LYS A 92 12.43 -27.88 -11.83
CA LYS A 92 13.39 -28.41 -10.84
C LYS A 92 14.72 -27.66 -10.81
N GLU A 93 15.05 -26.92 -11.87
CA GLU A 93 16.27 -26.09 -11.92
C GLU A 93 16.16 -24.87 -10.98
N TYR A 94 14.96 -24.53 -10.52
CA TYR A 94 14.69 -23.35 -9.69
C TYR A 94 14.17 -23.75 -8.31
N ALA A 95 14.62 -23.03 -7.28
CA ALA A 95 14.14 -23.26 -5.91
C ALA A 95 12.65 -22.92 -5.73
N ARG A 96 12.10 -22.03 -6.55
CA ARG A 96 10.71 -21.55 -6.52
C ARG A 96 10.26 -21.18 -7.93
N ASP A 97 8.98 -21.41 -8.23
CA ASP A 97 8.38 -21.04 -9.52
C ASP A 97 8.45 -19.53 -9.79
N LEU A 98 8.50 -18.67 -8.75
CA LEU A 98 8.73 -17.22 -8.92
C LEU A 98 10.06 -16.91 -9.63
N LEU A 99 11.12 -17.65 -9.33
CA LEU A 99 12.44 -17.41 -9.91
C LEU A 99 12.47 -17.83 -11.39
N LEU A 100 11.81 -18.95 -11.71
CA LEU A 100 11.59 -19.35 -13.11
C LEU A 100 10.70 -18.33 -13.82
N ALA A 101 9.67 -17.82 -13.15
CA ALA A 101 8.79 -16.81 -13.71
C ALA A 101 9.53 -15.51 -14.04
N LEU A 102 10.48 -15.09 -13.18
CA LEU A 102 11.39 -13.98 -13.45
C LEU A 102 12.28 -14.27 -14.65
N GLU A 103 12.95 -15.42 -14.70
CA GLU A 103 13.84 -15.77 -15.82
C GLU A 103 13.11 -15.76 -17.17
N ASP A 104 11.90 -16.32 -17.22
CA ASP A 104 11.16 -16.54 -18.47
C ASP A 104 10.13 -15.41 -18.77
N ASP A 105 10.18 -14.27 -18.06
CA ASP A 105 9.21 -13.15 -18.12
C ASP A 105 7.73 -13.64 -18.08
N ILE A 106 7.46 -14.62 -17.22
CA ILE A 106 6.11 -15.11 -16.94
C ILE A 106 5.52 -14.23 -15.83
N ARG A 107 4.63 -13.30 -16.20
CA ARG A 107 4.15 -12.27 -15.28
C ARG A 107 3.07 -12.82 -14.34
N PRO A 108 3.32 -12.91 -13.02
CA PRO A 108 2.32 -13.32 -12.07
C PRO A 108 1.24 -12.26 -11.87
N PRO A 109 0.06 -12.63 -11.33
CA PRO A 109 -0.88 -11.67 -10.78
C PRO A 109 -0.27 -10.88 -9.62
N SER A 110 -0.80 -9.69 -9.35
CA SER A 110 -0.49 -8.97 -8.11
C SER A 110 -1.01 -9.72 -6.88
N ILE A 111 -0.41 -9.45 -5.72
CA ILE A 111 -0.91 -9.93 -4.43
C ILE A 111 -2.37 -9.51 -4.23
N THR A 112 -3.16 -10.41 -3.66
CA THR A 112 -4.55 -10.12 -3.31
C THR A 112 -4.63 -9.26 -2.05
N THR A 113 -5.78 -8.61 -1.83
CA THR A 113 -6.00 -7.85 -0.58
C THR A 113 -5.89 -8.75 0.65
N ASP A 114 -6.41 -9.98 0.57
CA ASP A 114 -6.32 -10.94 1.67
C ASP A 114 -4.89 -11.44 1.87
N GLY A 115 -4.13 -11.68 0.79
CA GLY A 115 -2.72 -12.01 0.89
C GLY A 115 -1.92 -10.92 1.59
N ALA A 116 -2.16 -9.65 1.25
CA ALA A 116 -1.52 -8.52 1.92
C ALA A 116 -1.90 -8.43 3.41
N ARG A 117 -3.17 -8.69 3.76
CA ARG A 117 -3.61 -8.74 5.17
C ARG A 117 -2.91 -9.84 5.95
N SER A 118 -2.83 -11.06 5.39
CA SER A 118 -2.14 -12.18 6.03
C SER A 118 -0.65 -11.91 6.24
N ILE A 119 0.01 -11.20 5.32
CA ILE A 119 1.40 -10.77 5.52
C ILE A 119 1.50 -9.78 6.69
N LEU A 120 0.63 -8.76 6.73
CA LEU A 120 0.66 -7.74 7.78
C LEU A 120 0.33 -8.31 9.17
N GLN A 121 -0.57 -9.30 9.26
CA GLN A 121 -0.82 -10.05 10.49
C GLN A 121 0.46 -10.71 11.00
N ARG A 122 1.10 -11.50 10.15
CA ARG A 122 2.35 -12.20 10.49
C ARG A 122 3.48 -11.24 10.86
N LEU A 123 3.60 -10.12 10.17
CA LEU A 123 4.61 -9.10 10.47
C LEU A 123 4.33 -8.37 11.78
N SER A 124 3.06 -8.08 12.09
CA SER A 124 2.68 -7.45 13.37
C SER A 124 2.96 -8.38 14.54
N GLU A 125 2.60 -9.65 14.40
CA GLU A 125 2.89 -10.70 15.38
C GLU A 125 4.40 -10.88 15.57
N ALA A 126 5.17 -11.00 14.49
CA ALA A 126 6.63 -11.16 14.56
C ALA A 126 7.34 -9.94 15.16
N ALA A 127 6.75 -8.75 15.05
CA ALA A 127 7.26 -7.52 15.62
C ALA A 127 6.74 -7.24 17.04
N ASP A 128 5.92 -8.14 17.61
CA ASP A 128 5.28 -7.99 18.93
C ASP A 128 4.52 -6.66 19.08
N ILE A 129 3.81 -6.27 18.01
CA ILE A 129 3.01 -5.04 18.00
C ILE A 129 1.59 -5.40 18.43
N ASP A 130 1.25 -5.05 19.67
CA ASP A 130 -0.10 -5.18 20.19
C ASP A 130 -0.99 -4.02 19.73
N ILE A 131 -2.18 -4.34 19.22
CA ILE A 131 -3.14 -3.39 18.67
C ILE A 131 -4.44 -3.52 19.43
N ASP A 132 -4.70 -2.55 20.31
CA ASP A 132 -5.98 -2.42 21.01
C ASP A 132 -7.03 -1.80 20.07
N HIS A 133 -7.55 -2.60 19.13
CA HIS A 133 -8.60 -2.18 18.21
C HIS A 133 -9.67 -3.28 18.01
N PRO A 134 -10.97 -2.94 18.08
CA PRO A 134 -12.06 -3.92 18.16
C PRO A 134 -12.28 -4.78 16.90
N LYS A 135 -11.65 -4.45 15.77
CA LYS A 135 -11.81 -5.18 14.49
C LYS A 135 -10.54 -5.85 13.98
N HIS A 136 -9.37 -5.39 14.42
CA HIS A 136 -8.09 -5.82 13.88
C HIS A 136 -7.09 -5.81 15.03
N ASP A 137 -6.44 -6.95 15.22
CA ASP A 137 -5.36 -7.21 16.17
C ASP A 137 -3.97 -7.07 15.49
N TYR A 138 -3.90 -6.34 14.38
CA TYR A 138 -2.69 -6.15 13.59
C TYR A 138 -2.72 -4.81 12.84
N LEU A 139 -1.56 -4.38 12.31
CA LEU A 139 -1.43 -3.19 11.48
C LEU A 139 -2.10 -3.38 10.11
N ALA A 140 -3.43 -3.25 10.08
CA ALA A 140 -4.22 -3.43 8.88
C ALA A 140 -3.99 -2.32 7.84
N PRO A 141 -4.12 -2.60 6.52
CA PRO A 141 -3.95 -1.59 5.47
C PRO A 141 -4.85 -0.35 5.66
N HIS A 142 -6.08 -0.56 6.15
CA HIS A 142 -6.98 0.56 6.45
C HIS A 142 -6.45 1.44 7.58
N GLY A 143 -5.81 0.84 8.59
CA GLY A 143 -5.16 1.56 9.70
C GLY A 143 -4.02 2.45 9.18
N GLY A 144 -3.15 1.93 8.30
CA GLY A 144 -2.10 2.73 7.67
C GLY A 144 -2.65 3.94 6.90
N ARG A 145 -3.73 3.77 6.13
CA ARG A 145 -4.40 4.89 5.44
C ARG A 145 -4.96 5.92 6.43
N ARG A 146 -5.52 5.48 7.57
CA ARG A 146 -6.07 6.36 8.61
C ARG A 146 -4.97 7.15 9.31
N GLY A 147 -3.89 6.50 9.73
CA GLY A 147 -2.75 7.15 10.38
C GLY A 147 -2.13 8.22 9.49
N MET A 148 -1.88 7.92 8.20
CA MET A 148 -1.40 8.94 7.26
C MET A 148 -2.39 10.09 7.08
N GLY A 149 -3.69 9.82 7.07
CA GLY A 149 -4.71 10.86 6.99
C GLY A 149 -4.69 11.80 8.18
N GLU A 150 -4.56 11.25 9.39
CA GLU A 150 -4.42 12.03 10.62
C GLU A 150 -3.15 12.89 10.62
N VAL A 151 -1.99 12.32 10.24
CA VAL A 151 -0.74 13.06 10.10
C VAL A 151 -0.90 14.26 9.15
N LEU A 152 -1.57 14.07 8.01
CA LEU A 152 -1.79 15.13 7.04
C LEU A 152 -2.77 16.20 7.53
N VAL A 153 -3.83 15.82 8.26
CA VAL A 153 -4.76 16.79 8.85
C VAL A 153 -4.03 17.65 9.88
N ARG A 154 -3.26 17.04 10.80
CA ARG A 154 -2.50 17.79 11.82
C ARG A 154 -1.43 18.69 11.20
N ALA A 155 -0.73 18.22 10.16
CA ALA A 155 0.39 18.97 9.57
C ALA A 155 -0.04 20.05 8.58
N PHE A 156 -1.13 19.83 7.82
CA PHE A 156 -1.48 20.65 6.66
C PHE A 156 -2.97 21.02 6.58
N GLY A 157 -3.77 20.62 7.57
CA GLY A 157 -5.20 20.87 7.61
C GLY A 157 -6.04 19.97 6.68
N TYR A 158 -7.36 20.09 6.82
CA TYR A 158 -8.34 19.23 6.17
C TYR A 158 -8.32 19.27 4.64
N THR A 159 -8.10 20.44 4.03
CA THR A 159 -8.12 20.60 2.58
C THR A 159 -7.01 19.81 1.89
N VAL A 160 -5.77 19.89 2.40
CA VAL A 160 -4.61 19.17 1.83
C VAL A 160 -4.78 17.66 2.05
N ALA A 161 -5.18 17.26 3.26
CA ALA A 161 -5.45 15.86 3.57
C ALA A 161 -6.55 15.25 2.67
N ALA A 162 -7.61 16.01 2.37
CA ALA A 162 -8.69 15.58 1.49
C ALA A 162 -8.22 15.32 0.05
N ARG A 163 -7.37 16.20 -0.49
CA ARG A 163 -6.75 16.00 -1.81
C ARG A 163 -5.88 14.75 -1.83
N TYR A 164 -5.01 14.56 -0.83
CA TYR A 164 -4.12 13.41 -0.77
C TYR A 164 -4.89 12.08 -0.65
N LEU A 165 -5.93 12.05 0.19
CA LEU A 165 -6.72 10.84 0.43
C LEU A 165 -7.78 10.56 -0.65
N ASP A 166 -7.94 11.45 -1.64
CA ASP A 166 -8.99 11.45 -2.65
C ASP A 166 -10.39 11.31 -2.02
N ASN A 167 -10.72 12.23 -1.11
CA ASN A 167 -12.06 12.37 -0.51
C ASN A 167 -12.50 13.84 -0.55
N SER A 168 -13.79 14.11 -0.28
CA SER A 168 -14.23 15.48 -0.03
C SER A 168 -13.70 15.99 1.31
N GLU A 169 -13.46 17.29 1.42
CA GLU A 169 -13.03 17.91 2.68
C GLU A 169 -14.05 17.66 3.80
N GLU A 170 -15.34 17.77 3.50
CA GLU A 170 -16.44 17.46 4.43
C GLU A 170 -16.30 16.05 5.04
N MET A 171 -16.03 15.04 4.21
CA MET A 171 -15.86 13.66 4.65
C MET A 171 -14.58 13.47 5.48
N VAL A 172 -13.53 14.24 5.22
CA VAL A 172 -12.31 14.23 6.05
C VAL A 172 -12.57 14.93 7.39
N ARG A 173 -13.26 16.08 7.40
CA ARG A 173 -13.68 16.77 8.63
C ARG A 173 -14.53 15.87 9.52
N GLU A 174 -15.53 15.20 8.95
CA GLU A 174 -16.36 14.25 9.69
C GLU A 174 -15.52 13.13 10.33
N ARG A 175 -14.57 12.57 9.57
CA ARG A 175 -13.75 11.43 10.00
C ARG A 175 -12.66 11.77 11.01
N TYR A 176 -12.18 13.01 11.02
CA TYR A 176 -11.08 13.48 11.86
C TYR A 176 -11.49 14.69 12.71
N SER A 177 -12.77 14.80 13.06
CA SER A 177 -13.33 15.88 13.88
C SER A 177 -12.75 15.91 15.30
N HIS A 178 -12.30 14.77 15.81
CA HIS A 178 -11.64 14.68 17.10
C HIS A 178 -10.31 15.46 17.17
N ILE A 179 -9.65 15.68 16.02
CA ILE A 179 -8.42 16.49 15.95
C ILE A 179 -8.75 17.95 16.25
N GLU A 180 -9.75 18.51 15.57
CA GLU A 180 -10.23 19.87 15.81
C GLU A 180 -10.73 20.06 17.25
N ALA A 181 -11.43 19.07 17.81
CA ALA A 181 -11.85 19.12 19.21
C ALA A 181 -10.66 19.16 20.19
N GLY A 182 -9.59 18.42 19.91
CA GLY A 182 -8.36 18.43 20.70
C GLY A 182 -7.62 19.76 20.60
N GLU A 183 -7.40 20.26 19.38
CA GLU A 183 -6.72 21.54 19.13
C GLU A 183 -7.49 22.72 19.75
N LEU A 184 -8.82 22.74 19.66
CA LEU A 184 -9.65 23.75 20.32
C LEU A 184 -9.56 23.66 21.85
N GLY A 185 -9.42 22.45 22.40
CA GLY A 185 -9.18 22.25 23.83
C GLY A 185 -7.84 22.82 24.29
N ASP A 186 -6.78 22.60 23.52
CA ASP A 186 -5.44 23.14 23.81
C ASP A 186 -5.44 24.67 23.74
N VAL A 187 -6.07 25.25 22.71
CA VAL A 187 -6.23 26.71 22.57
C VAL A 187 -7.05 27.30 23.71
N ALA A 188 -8.15 26.65 24.11
CA ALA A 188 -8.94 27.09 25.25
C ALA A 188 -8.14 27.01 26.56
N THR A 189 -7.30 25.97 26.72
CA THR A 189 -6.42 25.82 27.89
C THR A 189 -5.38 26.94 27.95
N GLU A 190 -4.75 27.28 26.81
CA GLU A 190 -3.81 28.39 26.70
C GLU A 190 -4.46 29.74 27.02
N ALA A 191 -5.64 30.01 26.42
CA ALA A 191 -6.37 31.24 26.68
C ALA A 191 -6.81 31.39 28.15
N LEU A 192 -7.21 30.30 28.82
CA LEU A 192 -7.53 30.32 30.25
C LEU A 192 -6.30 30.57 31.12
N ALA A 193 -5.15 29.98 30.76
CA ALA A 193 -3.89 30.19 31.48
C ALA A 193 -3.40 31.64 31.39
N ASP A 194 -3.59 32.31 30.23
CA ASP A 194 -3.26 33.73 30.05
C ASP A 194 -4.14 34.64 30.93
N VAL A 195 -5.45 34.33 31.03
CA VAL A 195 -6.37 35.10 31.89
C VAL A 195 -6.05 34.90 33.37
N ASP A 196 -5.74 33.67 33.81
CA ASP A 196 -5.39 33.40 35.22
C ASP A 196 -4.00 33.96 35.61
N GLY A 197 -3.06 34.02 34.67
CA GLY A 197 -1.74 34.64 34.86
C GLY A 197 -1.81 36.14 35.15
N ASP A 198 -2.75 36.85 34.53
CA ASP A 198 -2.97 38.29 34.73
C ASP A 198 -3.63 38.63 36.08
N VAL A 199 -4.32 37.68 36.72
CA VAL A 199 -5.02 37.91 38.00
C VAL A 199 -4.07 37.90 39.21
N THR A 200 -2.83 37.44 39.07
CA THR A 200 -1.89 37.31 40.21
C THR A 200 -0.93 38.50 40.38
N SER A 201 -1.08 39.57 39.59
CA SER A 201 -0.24 40.78 39.64
C SER A 201 -0.92 42.04 40.23
N LEU A 202 -2.00 41.88 41.00
CA LEU A 202 -2.65 42.97 41.76
C LEU A 202 -2.57 42.71 43.27
#